data_AF-A0A1Y1RXZ0-F1
#
_entry.id   AF-A0A1Y1RXZ0-F1
#
_cell.length_a   1.000
_cell.length_b   1.000
_cell.length_c   1.000
_cell.angle_alpha   90.00
_cell.angle_beta   90.00
_cell.angle_gamma   90.00
#
_symmetry.space_group_name_H-M   'P 1'
#
loop_
_entity.id
_entity.type
_entity.pdbx_description
1 polymer ?
#
loop_
_entity_poly.entity_id
_entity_poly.type
_entity_poly.pdbx_seq_one_letter_code
_entity_poly.pdbx_strand_id
1 'polypeptide(L)'
;MSNNDIVAGFDDEKDDSLKIRLQKVDSVDGCLVLYLTGYIDTYNSNFFQKRVTRAVESGYTKLIFNCGGLNYVSSTGIGSFTAFLKAVKPRGGDLVLLEIQPKVYEVFQLLGFSQFFNIKDNLNEAVDFFNSDGKSGSTDVFPKIFQCPICGKKLKATKSGRFRCSECKTILAIDNSGQVFLG
;
A
#
# COMPACT_ATOMS: atom_id res chain seq x y z
N MET A 1 21.69 -15.13 -8.61
CA MET A 1 21.33 -13.90 -9.34
C MET A 1 21.59 -12.75 -8.39
N SER A 2 22.41 -11.78 -8.82
CA SER A 2 22.65 -10.55 -8.06
C SER A 2 21.50 -9.58 -8.31
N ASN A 3 21.23 -8.67 -7.38
CA ASN A 3 20.27 -7.60 -7.62
C ASN A 3 20.73 -6.71 -8.79
N ASN A 4 22.04 -6.64 -9.05
CA ASN A 4 22.63 -5.88 -10.14
C ASN A 4 22.24 -6.40 -11.53
N ASP A 5 21.82 -7.67 -11.64
CA ASP A 5 21.28 -8.24 -12.89
C ASP A 5 19.88 -7.67 -13.23
N ILE A 6 19.20 -7.07 -12.24
CA ILE A 6 17.84 -6.52 -12.34
C ILE A 6 17.87 -4.99 -12.33
N VAL A 7 18.61 -4.40 -11.38
CA VAL A 7 18.79 -2.94 -11.23
C VAL A 7 20.28 -2.65 -11.12
N ALA A 8 20.86 -1.98 -12.10
CA ALA A 8 22.29 -1.72 -12.16
C ALA A 8 22.81 -0.97 -10.91
N GLY A 9 23.84 -1.53 -10.26
CA GLY A 9 24.48 -0.98 -9.06
C GLY A 9 23.59 -0.96 -7.80
N PHE A 10 22.50 -1.72 -7.78
CA PHE A 10 21.67 -1.85 -6.59
C PHE A 10 22.47 -2.28 -5.36
N ASP A 11 23.47 -3.16 -5.54
CA ASP A 11 24.32 -3.71 -4.48
C ASP A 11 25.57 -2.86 -4.16
N ASP A 12 25.70 -1.64 -4.74
CA ASP A 12 26.87 -0.75 -4.55
C ASP A 12 27.04 -0.28 -3.10
N GLU A 13 25.92 -0.08 -2.39
CA GLU A 13 25.91 0.19 -0.96
C GLU A 13 25.24 -0.99 -0.26
N LYS A 14 25.69 -1.29 0.95
CA LYS A 14 25.15 -2.36 1.78
C LYS A 14 24.88 -1.83 3.18
N ASP A 15 23.95 -2.48 3.85
CA ASP A 15 23.62 -2.23 5.24
C ASP A 15 23.56 -3.57 5.98
N ASP A 16 24.13 -3.64 7.18
CA ASP A 16 24.20 -4.89 7.95
C ASP A 16 22.85 -5.26 8.59
N SER A 17 22.00 -4.27 8.82
CA SER A 17 20.71 -4.40 9.52
C SER A 17 19.52 -4.60 8.58
N LEU A 18 19.65 -4.24 7.29
CA LEU A 18 18.63 -4.42 6.27
C LEU A 18 19.21 -5.05 4.99
N LYS A 19 18.75 -6.27 4.69
CA LYS A 19 19.04 -6.94 3.42
C LYS A 19 17.84 -6.83 2.49
N ILE A 20 18.11 -6.50 1.23
CA ILE A 20 17.09 -6.39 0.18
C ILE A 20 17.46 -7.33 -0.96
N ARG A 21 16.57 -8.27 -1.27
CA ARG A 21 16.69 -9.14 -2.45
C ARG A 21 15.63 -8.78 -3.46
N LEU A 22 16.03 -8.64 -4.72
CA LEU A 22 15.14 -8.32 -5.82
C LEU A 22 14.68 -9.58 -6.55
N GLN A 23 13.45 -9.53 -7.06
CA GLN A 23 12.92 -10.52 -7.98
C GLN A 23 11.97 -9.83 -8.96
N LYS A 24 12.27 -9.93 -10.25
CA LYS A 24 11.41 -9.44 -11.32
C LYS A 24 10.18 -10.33 -11.45
N VAL A 25 9.02 -9.74 -11.75
CA VAL A 25 7.79 -10.48 -12.07
C VAL A 25 7.56 -10.38 -13.58
N ASP A 26 7.80 -11.47 -14.31
CA ASP A 26 7.73 -11.44 -15.78
C ASP A 26 6.29 -11.35 -16.32
N SER A 27 5.29 -11.72 -15.52
CA SER A 27 3.88 -11.62 -15.91
C SER A 27 3.31 -10.19 -15.84
N VAL A 28 4.03 -9.25 -15.21
CA VAL A 28 3.57 -7.87 -15.02
C VAL A 28 4.69 -6.91 -15.38
N ASP A 29 4.51 -6.17 -16.47
CA ASP A 29 5.51 -5.16 -16.87
C ASP A 29 5.69 -4.07 -15.81
N GLY A 30 6.95 -3.69 -15.58
CA GLY A 30 7.35 -2.73 -14.55
C GLY A 30 7.19 -3.22 -13.10
N CYS A 31 7.00 -4.53 -12.86
CA CYS A 31 6.79 -5.08 -11.52
C CYS A 31 8.06 -5.70 -10.90
N LEU A 32 8.30 -5.33 -9.64
CA LEU A 32 9.46 -5.76 -8.87
C LEU A 32 9.06 -6.15 -7.45
N VAL A 33 9.49 -7.33 -7.03
CA VAL A 33 9.40 -7.77 -5.63
C VAL A 33 10.72 -7.43 -4.92
N LEU A 34 10.61 -6.78 -3.77
CA LEU A 34 11.71 -6.48 -2.85
C LEU A 34 11.48 -7.26 -1.56
N TYR A 35 12.29 -8.29 -1.35
CA TYR A 35 12.29 -9.07 -0.11
C TYR A 35 13.12 -8.36 0.94
N LEU A 36 12.47 -7.94 2.02
CA LEU A 36 13.09 -7.21 3.11
C LEU A 36 13.39 -8.17 4.25
N THR A 37 14.65 -8.21 4.69
CA THR A 37 15.06 -9.01 5.86
C THR A 37 15.85 -8.15 6.83
N GLY A 38 15.44 -8.16 8.10
CA GLY A 38 16.07 -7.38 9.17
C GLY A 38 15.14 -6.32 9.73
N TYR A 39 15.61 -5.07 9.83
CA TYR A 39 14.89 -3.97 10.47
C TYR A 39 15.02 -2.70 9.65
N ILE A 40 14.03 -1.82 9.71
CA ILE A 40 14.13 -0.46 9.16
C ILE A 40 13.99 0.53 10.30
N ASP A 41 15.00 1.35 10.52
CA ASP A 41 15.03 2.35 11.58
C ASP A 41 15.46 3.73 11.06
N THR A 42 15.65 4.68 11.96
CA THR A 42 16.06 6.04 11.61
C THR A 42 17.46 6.10 10.97
N TYR A 43 18.36 5.18 11.31
CA TYR A 43 19.74 5.18 10.83
C TYR A 43 19.85 4.60 9.41
N ASN A 44 19.12 3.52 9.12
CA ASN A 44 19.17 2.88 7.81
C ASN A 44 18.07 3.34 6.83
N SER A 45 17.12 4.18 7.26
CA SER A 45 16.03 4.67 6.40
C SER A 45 16.52 5.36 5.12
N ASN A 46 17.61 6.13 5.18
CA ASN A 46 18.19 6.79 4.00
C ASN A 46 18.77 5.76 3.01
N PHE A 47 19.42 4.72 3.52
CA PHE A 47 19.90 3.61 2.70
C PHE A 47 18.73 2.94 1.98
N PHE A 48 17.66 2.59 2.72
CA PHE A 48 16.45 1.99 2.16
C PHE A 48 15.84 2.86 1.06
N GLN A 49 15.69 4.17 1.31
CA GLN A 49 15.16 5.12 0.32
C GLN A 49 15.99 5.17 -0.95
N LYS A 50 17.31 5.26 -0.85
CA LYS A 50 18.19 5.28 -2.04
C LYS A 50 18.05 4.01 -2.87
N ARG A 51 18.05 2.84 -2.22
CA ARG A 51 17.94 1.55 -2.92
C ARG A 51 16.62 1.45 -3.68
N VAL A 52 15.49 1.73 -3.04
CA VAL A 52 14.17 1.69 -3.69
C VAL A 52 14.03 2.74 -4.77
N THR A 53 14.53 3.96 -4.54
CA THR A 53 14.49 5.04 -5.55
C THR A 53 15.23 4.63 -6.82
N ARG A 54 16.39 3.98 -6.70
CA ARG A 54 17.13 3.46 -7.85
C ARG A 54 16.31 2.43 -8.65
N ALA A 55 15.55 1.55 -7.98
CA ALA A 55 14.64 0.64 -8.67
C ALA A 55 13.54 1.39 -9.43
N VAL A 56 12.96 2.43 -8.81
CA VAL A 56 11.93 3.28 -9.43
C VAL A 56 12.47 4.07 -10.63
N GLU A 57 13.71 4.57 -10.55
CA GLU A 57 14.42 5.23 -11.65
C GLU A 57 14.77 4.26 -12.79
N SER A 58 14.95 2.98 -12.47
CA SER A 58 15.17 1.91 -13.45
C SER A 58 13.89 1.44 -14.16
N GLY A 59 12.76 2.11 -13.92
CA GLY A 59 11.49 1.84 -14.60
C GLY A 59 10.50 0.97 -13.82
N TYR A 60 10.86 0.48 -12.63
CA TYR A 60 9.97 -0.33 -11.81
C TYR A 60 8.99 0.56 -11.02
N THR A 61 7.74 0.64 -11.48
CA THR A 61 6.70 1.47 -10.84
C THR A 61 5.68 0.65 -10.06
N LYS A 62 5.64 -0.67 -10.24
CA LYS A 62 4.76 -1.59 -9.51
C LYS A 62 5.57 -2.37 -8.50
N LEU A 63 5.51 -1.97 -7.23
CA LEU A 63 6.43 -2.48 -6.22
C LEU A 63 5.70 -3.39 -5.23
N ILE A 64 6.23 -4.59 -5.02
CA ILE A 64 5.78 -5.52 -3.99
C ILE A 64 6.87 -5.60 -2.93
N PHE A 65 6.58 -5.18 -1.70
CA PHE A 65 7.49 -5.34 -0.57
C PHE A 65 7.11 -6.58 0.21
N ASN A 66 7.92 -7.64 0.12
CA ASN A 66 7.77 -8.77 1.03
C ASN A 66 8.39 -8.41 2.38
N CYS A 67 7.52 -8.27 3.38
CA CYS A 67 7.82 -7.89 4.75
C CYS A 67 7.89 -9.10 5.69
N GLY A 68 7.86 -10.33 5.17
CA GLY A 68 7.89 -11.56 5.98
C GLY A 68 9.19 -11.70 6.78
N GLY A 69 10.31 -11.17 6.27
CA GLY A 69 11.58 -11.09 6.99
C GLY A 69 11.83 -9.78 7.74
N LEU A 70 10.88 -8.83 7.70
CA LEU A 70 11.02 -7.51 8.32
C LEU A 70 10.48 -7.56 9.75
N ASN A 71 11.40 -7.50 10.72
CA ASN A 71 11.08 -7.70 12.13
C ASN A 71 10.68 -6.41 12.85
N TYR A 72 11.05 -5.26 12.29
CA TYR A 72 10.78 -3.94 12.87
C TYR A 72 10.77 -2.85 11.81
N VAL A 73 9.92 -1.84 12.01
CA VAL A 73 9.91 -0.60 11.25
C VAL A 73 9.72 0.59 12.20
N SER A 74 10.52 1.64 12.05
CA SER A 74 10.33 2.92 12.74
C SER A 74 9.34 3.83 11.98
N SER A 75 8.99 4.98 12.58
CA SER A 75 8.20 6.02 11.92
C SER A 75 8.86 6.56 10.64
N THR A 76 10.19 6.68 10.62
CA THR A 76 10.97 7.08 9.44
C THR A 76 10.96 6.01 8.35
N GLY A 77 10.97 4.72 8.73
CA GLY A 77 10.74 3.62 7.81
C GLY A 77 9.35 3.68 7.15
N ILE A 78 8.30 3.89 7.93
CA ILE A 78 6.92 4.05 7.42
C ILE A 78 6.80 5.28 6.50
N GLY A 79 7.47 6.38 6.86
CA GLY A 79 7.57 7.56 6.01
C GLY A 79 8.20 7.25 4.64
N SER A 80 9.16 6.32 4.59
CA SER A 80 9.81 5.88 3.35
C SER A 80 8.82 5.16 2.42
N PHE A 81 8.01 4.23 2.93
CA PHE A 81 6.96 3.57 2.13
C PHE A 81 5.95 4.58 1.57
N THR A 82 5.57 5.58 2.37
CA THR A 82 4.66 6.64 1.94
C THR A 82 5.28 7.50 0.83
N ALA A 83 6.59 7.78 0.92
CA ALA A 83 7.31 8.51 -0.11
C ALA A 83 7.36 7.73 -1.43
N PHE A 84 7.61 6.42 -1.38
CA PHE A 84 7.59 5.57 -2.57
C PHE A 84 6.22 5.55 -3.23
N LEU A 85 5.15 5.46 -2.43
CA LEU A 85 3.77 5.51 -2.94
C LEU A 85 3.49 6.79 -3.70
N LYS A 86 3.91 7.94 -3.15
CA LYS A 86 3.81 9.22 -3.82
C LYS A 86 4.67 9.31 -5.09
N ALA A 87 5.80 8.61 -5.14
CA ALA A 87 6.69 8.62 -6.30
C ALA A 87 6.18 7.75 -7.47
N VAL A 88 5.56 6.60 -7.18
CA VAL A 88 5.09 5.67 -8.23
C VAL A 88 3.68 5.97 -8.74
N LYS A 89 2.79 6.51 -7.88
CA LYS A 89 1.39 6.82 -8.26
C LYS A 89 1.28 7.72 -9.50
N PRO A 90 2.01 8.85 -9.62
CA PRO A 90 1.96 9.69 -10.82
C PRO A 90 2.48 9.00 -12.09
N ARG A 91 3.25 7.92 -11.94
CA ARG A 91 3.80 7.10 -13.03
C ARG A 91 2.90 5.92 -13.39
N GLY A 92 1.64 5.91 -12.92
CA GLY A 92 0.70 4.80 -13.12
C GLY A 92 1.04 3.54 -12.32
N GLY A 93 1.95 3.65 -11.35
CA GLY A 93 2.37 2.58 -10.47
C GLY A 93 1.63 2.55 -9.15
N ASP A 94 1.91 1.52 -8.35
CA ASP A 94 1.37 1.37 -7.00
C ASP A 94 2.25 0.45 -6.16
N LEU A 95 1.89 0.28 -4.89
CA LEU A 95 2.60 -0.56 -3.93
C LEU A 95 1.72 -1.57 -3.24
N VAL A 96 2.30 -2.75 -3.03
CA VAL A 96 1.74 -3.82 -2.19
C VAL A 96 2.72 -4.16 -1.08
N LEU A 97 2.23 -4.28 0.16
CA LEU A 97 2.93 -4.87 1.28
C LEU A 97 2.48 -6.33 1.40
N LEU A 98 3.43 -7.25 1.31
CA LEU A 98 3.21 -8.69 1.33
C LEU A 98 3.71 -9.26 2.65
N GLU A 99 2.94 -10.17 3.26
CA GLU A 99 3.35 -10.92 4.47
C GLU A 99 3.84 -10.01 5.61
N ILE A 100 3.09 -8.94 5.91
CA ILE A 100 3.46 -8.03 6.98
C ILE A 100 3.42 -8.73 8.35
N GLN A 101 4.54 -8.70 9.07
CA GLN A 101 4.62 -9.24 10.42
C GLN A 101 3.66 -8.50 11.36
N PRO A 102 2.97 -9.18 12.31
CA PRO A 102 1.98 -8.54 13.19
C PRO A 102 2.50 -7.31 13.93
N LYS A 103 3.74 -7.36 14.43
CA LYS A 103 4.39 -6.23 15.10
C LYS A 103 4.59 -5.03 14.17
N VAL A 104 4.97 -5.27 12.92
CA VAL A 104 5.15 -4.21 11.92
C VAL A 104 3.78 -3.62 11.56
N TYR A 105 2.77 -4.47 11.36
CA TYR A 105 1.41 -4.05 11.06
C TYR A 105 0.80 -3.18 12.16
N GLU A 106 1.06 -3.50 13.43
CA GLU A 106 0.61 -2.69 14.57
C GLU A 106 1.17 -1.26 14.50
N VAL A 107 2.44 -1.07 14.13
CA VAL A 107 3.02 0.27 13.94
C VAL A 107 2.32 1.02 12.80
N PHE A 108 2.02 0.35 11.68
CA PHE A 108 1.25 0.96 10.58
C PHE A 108 -0.17 1.35 11.01
N GLN A 109 -0.82 0.55 11.85
CA GLN A 109 -2.17 0.81 12.38
C GLN A 109 -2.17 1.99 13.36
N LEU A 110 -1.25 2.01 14.32
CA LEU A 110 -1.12 3.08 15.32
C LEU A 110 -0.93 4.45 14.67
N LEU A 111 -0.22 4.50 13.55
CA LEU A 111 0.02 5.72 12.79
C LEU A 111 -1.06 6.02 11.73
N GLY A 112 -2.09 5.16 11.60
CA GLY A 112 -3.20 5.34 10.65
C GLY A 112 -2.81 5.15 9.18
N PHE A 113 -1.68 4.51 8.91
CA PHE A 113 -1.14 4.33 7.55
C PHE A 113 -1.64 3.08 6.85
N SER A 114 -2.07 2.07 7.59
CA SER A 114 -2.55 0.78 7.07
C SER A 114 -3.60 0.91 5.96
N GLN A 115 -4.50 1.90 6.07
CA GLN A 115 -5.57 2.16 5.10
C GLN A 115 -5.09 2.68 3.73
N PHE A 116 -3.85 3.14 3.62
CA PHE A 116 -3.29 3.69 2.37
C PHE A 116 -2.49 2.66 1.57
N PHE A 117 -2.15 1.52 2.16
CA PHE A 117 -1.36 0.49 1.52
C PHE A 117 -2.22 -0.72 1.17
N ASN A 118 -1.97 -1.29 0.00
CA ASN A 118 -2.51 -2.60 -0.33
C ASN A 118 -1.71 -3.66 0.43
N ILE A 119 -2.37 -4.38 1.32
CA ILE A 119 -1.74 -5.46 2.11
C ILE A 119 -2.28 -6.78 1.62
N LYS A 120 -1.39 -7.72 1.30
CA LYS A 120 -1.71 -9.06 0.78
C LYS A 120 -0.96 -10.14 1.55
N ASP A 121 -1.55 -11.32 1.60
CA ASP A 121 -1.00 -12.45 2.37
C ASP A 121 -0.13 -13.38 1.52
N ASN A 122 -0.27 -13.33 0.19
CA ASN A 122 0.54 -14.15 -0.72
C ASN A 122 0.92 -13.40 -2.00
N LEU A 123 1.98 -13.90 -2.66
CA LEU A 123 2.55 -13.26 -3.83
C LEU A 123 1.59 -13.23 -5.03
N ASN A 124 0.76 -14.27 -5.20
CA ASN A 124 -0.19 -14.33 -6.31
C ASN A 124 -1.19 -13.18 -6.23
N GLU A 125 -1.79 -12.94 -5.07
CA GLU A 125 -2.72 -11.82 -4.88
C GLU A 125 -2.04 -10.44 -5.07
N ALA A 126 -0.76 -10.34 -4.70
CA ALA A 126 0.02 -9.12 -4.91
C ALA A 126 0.30 -8.85 -6.40
N VAL A 127 0.55 -9.90 -7.18
CA VAL A 127 0.73 -9.83 -8.64
C VAL A 127 -0.60 -9.57 -9.34
N ASP A 128 -1.66 -10.25 -8.93
CA ASP A 128 -3.01 -10.10 -9.47
C ASP A 128 -3.58 -8.69 -9.27
N PHE A 129 -3.21 -8.05 -8.16
CA PHE A 129 -3.51 -6.64 -7.91
C PHE A 129 -3.00 -5.72 -9.02
N PHE A 130 -1.86 -6.05 -9.64
CA PHE A 130 -1.28 -5.26 -10.74
C PHE A 130 -1.72 -5.70 -12.14
N ASN A 131 -2.19 -6.94 -12.29
CA ASN A 131 -2.82 -7.43 -13.54
C ASN A 131 -4.24 -6.89 -13.69
N SER A 132 -4.94 -6.73 -12.58
CA SER A 132 -6.30 -6.19 -12.53
C SER A 132 -6.21 -4.67 -12.52
N ASP A 133 -5.93 -4.05 -13.68
CA ASP A 133 -5.87 -2.59 -13.91
C ASP A 133 -6.42 -1.73 -12.75
N GLY A 134 -5.53 -1.33 -11.82
CA GLY A 134 -5.70 -0.16 -10.96
C GLY A 134 -6.97 -0.08 -10.10
N LYS A 135 -7.54 -1.20 -9.62
CA LYS A 135 -8.69 -1.16 -8.69
C LYS A 135 -8.45 -1.96 -7.41
N SER A 136 -7.61 -1.44 -6.52
CA SER A 136 -7.87 -1.59 -5.08
C SER A 136 -7.08 -0.56 -4.28
N GLY A 137 -7.81 0.20 -3.47
CA GLY A 137 -7.41 1.48 -2.92
C GLY A 137 -8.61 2.43 -2.98
N SER A 138 -9.67 2.04 -2.28
CA SER A 138 -10.81 2.89 -1.87
C SER A 138 -11.51 3.76 -2.94
N THR A 139 -11.72 3.26 -4.15
CA THR A 139 -12.50 3.98 -5.19
C THR A 139 -13.76 3.28 -5.70
N ASP A 140 -13.98 1.98 -5.46
CA ASP A 140 -15.24 1.33 -5.89
C ASP A 140 -16.35 1.37 -4.82
N VAL A 141 -16.01 1.68 -3.57
CA VAL A 141 -17.04 1.86 -2.52
C VAL A 141 -17.80 3.17 -2.74
N PHE A 142 -17.12 4.21 -3.21
CA PHE A 142 -17.69 5.54 -3.40
C PHE A 142 -17.45 6.04 -4.84
N PRO A 143 -18.48 6.55 -5.54
CA PRO A 143 -19.75 6.99 -4.98
C PRO A 143 -20.74 5.84 -4.71
N LYS A 144 -21.17 5.71 -3.44
CA LYS A 144 -22.15 4.69 -3.06
C LYS A 144 -23.54 5.25 -3.26
N ILE A 145 -24.35 4.55 -4.06
CA ILE A 145 -25.80 4.78 -4.10
C ILE A 145 -26.45 3.82 -3.11
N PHE A 146 -27.19 4.36 -2.15
CA PHE A 146 -27.85 3.59 -1.10
C PHE A 146 -29.25 4.15 -0.82
N GLN A 147 -30.11 3.34 -0.22
CA GLN A 147 -31.42 3.78 0.23
C GLN A 147 -31.36 4.11 1.73
N CYS A 148 -31.99 5.22 2.12
CA CYS A 148 -32.16 5.55 3.52
C CYS A 148 -32.99 4.45 4.21
N PRO A 149 -32.52 3.82 5.31
CA PRO A 149 -33.25 2.76 5.99
C PRO A 149 -34.56 3.23 6.65
N ILE A 150 -34.75 4.54 6.81
CA ILE A 150 -35.95 5.11 7.44
C ILE A 150 -37.05 5.45 6.43
N CYS A 151 -36.69 5.99 5.26
CA CYS A 151 -37.67 6.51 4.29
C CYS A 151 -37.51 5.98 2.87
N GLY A 152 -36.54 5.10 2.61
CA GLY A 152 -36.28 4.52 1.29
C GLY A 152 -35.68 5.47 0.26
N LYS A 153 -35.45 6.75 0.59
CA LYS A 153 -34.86 7.75 -0.32
C LYS A 153 -33.51 7.26 -0.83
N LYS A 154 -33.31 7.25 -2.15
CA LYS A 154 -32.01 7.01 -2.77
C LYS A 154 -31.08 8.20 -2.52
N LEU A 155 -29.90 7.93 -1.97
CA LEU A 155 -28.87 8.91 -1.62
C LEU A 155 -27.53 8.50 -2.25
N LYS A 156 -26.64 9.48 -2.44
CA LYS A 156 -25.28 9.28 -2.96
C LYS A 156 -24.27 9.78 -1.94
N ALA A 157 -23.35 8.92 -1.51
CA ALA A 157 -22.20 9.31 -0.71
C ALA A 157 -20.95 9.28 -1.58
N THR A 158 -20.10 10.30 -1.47
CA THR A 158 -18.82 10.39 -2.20
C THR A 158 -17.61 10.01 -1.33
N LYS A 159 -17.82 9.79 -0.03
CA LYS A 159 -16.82 9.37 0.96
C LYS A 159 -17.50 8.69 2.15
N SER A 160 -16.73 8.04 3.02
CA SER A 160 -17.21 7.59 4.33
C SER A 160 -17.48 8.78 5.28
N GLY A 161 -18.30 8.56 6.30
CA GLY A 161 -18.66 9.57 7.30
C GLY A 161 -20.16 9.68 7.58
N ARG A 162 -20.56 10.79 8.24
CA ARG A 162 -21.95 11.06 8.60
C ARG A 162 -22.66 11.89 7.52
N PHE A 163 -23.87 11.47 7.16
CA PHE A 163 -24.71 12.08 6.15
C PHE A 163 -26.11 12.31 6.71
N ARG A 164 -26.75 13.40 6.29
CA ARG A 164 -28.14 13.67 6.62
C ARG A 164 -29.02 13.31 5.44
N CYS A 165 -30.05 12.49 5.65
CA CYS A 165 -31.03 12.20 4.62
C CYS A 165 -31.72 13.50 4.17
N SER A 166 -31.81 13.73 2.86
CA SER A 166 -32.47 14.93 2.32
C SER A 166 -33.98 14.97 2.63
N GLU A 167 -34.59 13.79 2.78
CA GLU A 167 -36.02 13.58 2.99
C GLU A 167 -36.37 13.59 4.49
N CYS A 168 -36.09 12.51 5.23
CA CYS A 168 -36.50 12.35 6.63
C CYS A 168 -35.55 13.00 7.66
N LYS A 169 -34.47 13.66 7.21
CA LYS A 169 -33.45 14.31 8.05
C LYS A 169 -32.69 13.39 9.01
N THR A 170 -32.90 12.07 8.98
CA THR A 170 -32.13 11.08 9.75
C THR A 170 -30.64 11.18 9.45
N ILE A 171 -29.81 11.02 10.48
CA ILE A 171 -28.36 10.93 10.37
C ILE A 171 -27.97 9.48 10.08
N LEU A 172 -27.13 9.29 9.07
CA LEU A 172 -26.65 8.01 8.58
C LEU A 172 -25.12 8.04 8.65
N ALA A 173 -24.51 6.98 9.16
CA ALA A 173 -23.06 6.81 9.14
C ALA A 173 -22.68 5.77 8.09
N ILE A 174 -21.63 6.04 7.32
CA ILE A 174 -21.09 5.10 6.33
C ILE A 174 -19.62 4.85 6.64
N ASP A 175 -19.25 3.59 6.81
CA ASP A 175 -17.86 3.21 7.06
C ASP A 175 -17.02 3.17 5.76
N ASN A 176 -15.75 2.79 5.88
CA ASN A 176 -14.84 2.66 4.73
C ASN A 176 -15.16 1.44 3.83
N SER A 177 -15.98 0.50 4.29
CA SER A 177 -16.47 -0.64 3.50
C SER A 177 -17.77 -0.32 2.72
N GLY A 178 -18.37 0.83 3.01
CA GLY A 178 -19.63 1.28 2.44
C GLY A 178 -20.86 0.74 3.16
N GLN A 179 -20.72 0.16 4.34
CA GLN A 179 -21.84 -0.27 5.17
C GLN A 179 -22.54 0.96 5.76
N VAL A 180 -23.87 1.01 5.68
CA VAL A 180 -24.69 2.14 6.13
C VAL A 180 -25.34 1.80 7.47
N PHE A 181 -25.16 2.67 8.45
CA PHE A 181 -25.71 2.57 9.80
C PHE A 181 -26.55 3.79 10.13
N LEU A 182 -27.45 3.65 11.11
CA LEU A 182 -28.10 4.81 11.75
C LEU A 182 -27.07 5.45 12.69
N GLY A 183 -26.88 6.76 12.56
CA GLY A 183 -25.84 7.51 13.29
C GLY A 183 -26.38 8.64 14.15
#